data_AF-X1V7A1-F1
#
_entry.id   AF-X1V7A1-F1
#
_cell.length_a   1.000
_cell.length_b   1.000
_cell.length_c   1.000
_cell.angle_alpha   90.00
_cell.angle_beta   90.00
_cell.angle_gamma   90.00
#
_symmetry.space_group_name_H-M   'P 1'
#
loop_
_entity.id
_entity.type
_entity.pdbx_description
1 polymer ?
#
loop_
_entity_poly.entity_id
_entity_poly.type
_entity_poly.pdbx_seq_one_letter_code
_entity_poly.pdbx_strand_id
1 'polypeptide(L)'
;MTKQAFTELFDQYPSVIEAMPDIFDSHQFILELARTHQGLYIDALYSYTHEPAPFRIVHGRLAQHLSACTELVERVGDVISADIFGNQNQCAQWRKL
;
A
#
# COMPACT_ATOMS: atom_id res chain seq x y z
N MET A 1 -7.91 1.08 18.48
CA MET A 1 -8.47 0.62 17.19
C MET A 1 -7.51 0.91 16.04
N THR A 2 -7.05 2.15 15.86
CA THR A 2 -6.21 2.57 14.71
C THR A 2 -4.90 1.78 14.51
N LYS A 3 -4.17 1.47 15.60
CA LYS A 3 -2.90 0.72 15.52
C LYS A 3 -3.10 -0.75 15.12
N GLN A 4 -4.22 -1.35 15.52
CA GLN A 4 -4.51 -2.77 15.28
C GLN A 4 -4.89 -3.01 13.81
N ALA A 5 -5.68 -2.12 13.20
CA ALA A 5 -6.06 -2.22 11.78
C ALA A 5 -4.83 -2.19 10.84
N PHE A 6 -3.81 -1.39 11.16
CA PHE A 6 -2.57 -1.37 10.37
C PHE A 6 -1.73 -2.64 10.57
N THR A 7 -1.62 -3.15 11.80
CA THR A 7 -0.93 -4.42 12.04
C THR A 7 -1.56 -5.55 11.22
N GLU A 8 -2.90 -5.68 11.26
CA GLU A 8 -3.59 -6.73 10.53
C GLU A 8 -3.45 -6.59 8.99
N LEU A 9 -3.38 -5.36 8.47
CA LEU A 9 -3.04 -5.09 7.06
C LEU A 9 -1.61 -5.49 6.72
N PHE A 10 -0.66 -5.13 7.57
CA PHE A 10 0.77 -5.42 7.37
C PHE A 10 1.03 -6.92 7.36
N ASP A 11 0.31 -7.70 8.18
CA ASP A 11 0.40 -9.15 8.19
C ASP A 11 -0.01 -9.79 6.85
N GLN A 12 -0.75 -9.08 6.00
CA GLN A 12 -1.15 -9.58 4.67
C GLN A 12 -0.10 -9.32 3.58
N TYR A 13 0.90 -8.47 3.84
CA TYR A 13 1.89 -8.04 2.83
C TYR A 13 2.57 -9.22 2.13
N PRO A 14 3.06 -10.27 2.81
CA PRO A 14 3.69 -11.40 2.13
C PRO A 14 2.80 -12.04 1.06
N SER A 15 1.53 -12.31 1.41
CA SER A 15 0.58 -12.93 0.48
C SER A 15 0.22 -12.04 -0.71
N VAL A 16 0.10 -10.73 -0.47
CA VAL A 16 -0.21 -9.76 -1.53
C VAL A 16 1.00 -9.60 -2.46
N ILE A 17 2.21 -9.46 -1.90
CA ILE A 17 3.47 -9.37 -2.68
C ILE A 17 3.65 -10.62 -3.53
N GLU A 18 3.42 -11.82 -2.98
CA GLU A 18 3.51 -13.08 -3.73
C GLU A 18 2.65 -13.06 -5.00
N ALA A 19 1.44 -12.51 -4.92
CA ALA A 19 0.49 -12.38 -6.03
C ALA A 19 0.81 -11.25 -7.03
N MET A 20 1.72 -10.32 -6.68
CA MET A 20 2.11 -9.23 -7.59
C MET A 20 2.98 -9.75 -8.76
N PRO A 21 2.97 -9.05 -9.92
CA PRO A 21 3.98 -9.26 -10.95
C PRO A 21 5.40 -9.00 -10.41
N ASP A 22 6.42 -9.48 -11.11
CA ASP A 22 7.83 -9.32 -10.69
C ASP A 22 8.24 -7.86 -10.49
N ILE A 23 7.65 -6.95 -11.27
CA ILE A 23 7.80 -5.50 -11.14
C ILE A 23 6.43 -4.88 -10.94
N PHE A 24 6.29 -4.07 -9.90
CA PHE A 24 5.05 -3.32 -9.61
C PHE A 24 5.35 -1.97 -8.97
N ASP A 25 4.36 -1.10 -8.90
CA ASP A 25 4.46 0.19 -8.22
C ASP A 25 3.63 0.24 -6.93
N SER A 26 3.89 1.24 -6.07
CA SER A 26 3.18 1.37 -4.79
C SER A 26 1.66 1.49 -4.96
N HIS A 27 1.15 2.12 -6.02
CA HIS A 27 -0.29 2.24 -6.24
C HIS A 27 -0.91 0.89 -6.60
N GLN A 28 -0.26 0.12 -7.48
CA GLN A 28 -0.69 -1.24 -7.83
C GLN A 28 -0.74 -2.14 -6.60
N PHE A 29 0.29 -2.10 -5.76
CA PHE A 29 0.33 -2.87 -4.51
C PHE A 29 -0.82 -2.48 -3.56
N ILE A 30 -0.99 -1.17 -3.31
CA ILE A 30 -2.04 -0.67 -2.41
C ILE A 30 -3.43 -1.03 -2.96
N LEU A 31 -3.62 -0.96 -4.28
CA LEU A 31 -4.87 -1.34 -4.92
C LEU A 31 -5.16 -2.84 -4.73
N GLU A 32 -4.16 -3.70 -4.90
CA GLU A 32 -4.32 -5.13 -4.70
C GLU A 32 -4.63 -5.47 -3.23
N LEU A 33 -3.91 -4.85 -2.29
CA LEU A 33 -4.15 -4.96 -0.85
C LEU A 33 -5.58 -4.51 -0.48
N ALA A 34 -6.03 -3.38 -1.03
CA ALA A 34 -7.37 -2.86 -0.80
C ALA A 34 -8.45 -3.77 -1.41
N ARG A 35 -8.18 -4.34 -2.60
CA ARG A 35 -9.12 -5.23 -3.32
C ARG A 35 -9.33 -6.56 -2.58
N THR A 36 -8.24 -7.13 -2.07
CA THR A 36 -8.23 -8.44 -1.40
C THR A 36 -8.65 -8.35 0.07
N HIS A 37 -8.30 -7.26 0.77
CA HIS A 37 -8.55 -7.07 2.20
C HIS A 37 -9.41 -5.83 2.48
N GLN A 38 -10.56 -5.73 1.81
CA GLN A 38 -11.44 -4.55 1.85
C GLN A 38 -11.83 -4.09 3.26
N GLY A 39 -12.20 -5.02 4.14
CA GLY A 39 -12.59 -4.69 5.52
C GLY A 39 -11.47 -4.00 6.29
N LEU A 40 -10.27 -4.58 6.27
CA LEU A 40 -9.11 -4.01 6.95
C LEU A 40 -8.69 -2.66 6.34
N TYR A 41 -8.79 -2.54 5.01
CA TYR A 41 -8.53 -1.28 4.31
C TYR A 41 -9.52 -0.18 4.72
N ILE A 42 -10.82 -0.51 4.83
CA ILE A 42 -11.86 0.41 5.32
C ILE A 42 -11.59 0.81 6.77
N ASP A 43 -11.22 -0.13 7.64
CA ASP A 43 -10.93 0.17 9.06
C ASP A 43 -9.70 1.08 9.22
N ALA A 44 -8.68 0.89 8.38
CA ALA A 44 -7.54 1.78 8.28
C ALA A 44 -7.96 3.18 7.81
N LEU A 45 -8.81 3.30 6.79
CA LEU A 45 -9.35 4.60 6.36
C LEU A 45 -10.24 5.26 7.43
N TYR A 46 -11.10 4.49 8.08
CA TYR A 46 -12.01 4.96 9.12
C TYR A 46 -11.25 5.64 10.26
N SER A 47 -10.08 5.08 10.59
CA SER A 47 -9.15 5.61 11.59
C SER A 47 -8.63 7.03 11.28
N TYR A 48 -8.72 7.48 10.03
CA TYR A 48 -8.23 8.77 9.54
C TYR A 48 -9.34 9.70 9.06
N THR A 49 -10.61 9.39 9.30
CA THR A 49 -11.75 10.19 8.80
C THR A 49 -11.80 11.63 9.33
N HIS A 50 -11.11 11.92 10.42
CA HIS A 50 -10.96 13.26 10.99
C HIS A 50 -9.85 14.09 10.34
N GLU A 51 -9.02 13.49 9.50
CA GLU A 51 -7.95 14.16 8.77
C GLU A 51 -8.44 14.67 7.40
N PRO A 52 -7.86 15.76 6.86
CA PRO A 52 -8.31 16.36 5.61
C PRO A 52 -8.04 15.50 4.37
N ALA A 53 -7.13 14.52 4.45
CA ALA A 53 -6.77 13.65 3.33
C ALA A 53 -6.51 12.20 3.78
N PRO A 54 -7.56 11.45 4.20
CA PRO A 54 -7.40 10.11 4.79
C PRO A 54 -6.68 9.13 3.85
N PHE A 55 -7.04 9.13 2.56
CA PHE A 55 -6.42 8.28 1.54
C PHE A 55 -4.92 8.53 1.43
N ARG A 56 -4.50 9.80 1.33
CA ARG A 56 -3.09 10.16 1.23
C ARG A 56 -2.30 9.70 2.46
N ILE A 57 -2.87 9.85 3.65
CA ILE A 57 -2.21 9.46 4.91
C ILE A 57 -2.08 7.92 4.99
N VAL A 58 -3.16 7.19 4.73
CA VAL A 58 -3.15 5.72 4.75
C VAL A 58 -2.20 5.18 3.69
N HIS A 59 -2.28 5.65 2.45
CA HIS A 59 -1.39 5.22 1.36
C HIS A 59 0.08 5.50 1.69
N GLY A 60 0.38 6.67 2.27
CA GLY A 60 1.74 7.00 2.72
C GLY A 60 2.26 6.01 3.77
N ARG A 61 1.43 5.62 4.73
CA ARG A 61 1.79 4.60 5.74
C ARG A 61 2.00 3.22 5.13
N LEU A 62 1.13 2.82 4.19
CA LEU A 62 1.25 1.53 3.52
C LEU A 62 2.54 1.45 2.69
N ALA A 63 2.83 2.49 1.90
CA ALA A 63 4.05 2.58 1.11
C ALA A 63 5.31 2.65 1.98
N GLN A 64 5.26 3.37 3.11
CA GLN A 64 6.36 3.39 4.08
C GLN A 64 6.61 2.00 4.66
N HIS A 65 5.58 1.25 5.02
CA HIS A 65 5.76 -0.11 5.53
C HIS A 65 6.31 -1.04 4.46
N LEU A 66 5.88 -0.90 3.21
CA LEU A 66 6.41 -1.69 2.09
C LEU A 66 7.93 -1.47 1.92
N SER A 67 8.40 -0.24 2.12
CA SER A 67 9.84 0.07 2.09
C SER A 67 10.65 -0.60 3.21
N ALA A 68 9.99 -1.07 4.28
CA ALA A 68 10.62 -1.78 5.38
C ALA A 68 10.68 -3.30 5.15
N CYS A 69 9.93 -3.85 4.18
CA CYS A 69 9.90 -5.27 3.84
C CYS A 69 11.07 -5.67 2.91
N THR A 70 12.30 -5.37 3.33
CA THR A 70 13.53 -5.54 2.52
C THR A 70 13.84 -6.99 2.14
N GLU A 71 13.22 -7.93 2.82
CA GLU A 71 13.30 -9.37 2.58
C GLU A 71 12.31 -9.87 1.51
N LEU A 72 11.33 -9.05 1.12
CA LEU A 72 10.28 -9.40 0.15
C LEU A 72 10.37 -8.58 -1.14
N VAL A 73 10.85 -7.34 -1.04
CA VAL A 73 10.91 -6.41 -2.17
C VAL A 73 12.18 -5.58 -2.14
N GLU A 74 12.63 -5.17 -3.32
CA GLU A 74 13.65 -4.15 -3.49
C GLU A 74 13.11 -2.95 -4.29
N ARG A 75 13.51 -1.74 -3.90
CA ARG A 75 13.15 -0.54 -4.67
C ARG A 75 14.04 -0.43 -5.89
N VAL A 76 13.44 -0.35 -7.08
CA VAL A 76 14.15 -0.28 -8.36
C VAL A 76 14.09 1.09 -9.04
N GLY A 77 13.27 2.01 -8.51
CA GLY A 77 13.18 3.38 -9.00
C GLY A 77 11.91 4.10 -8.56
N ASP A 78 11.54 5.11 -9.34
CA ASP A 78 10.28 5.85 -9.22
C ASP A 78 9.58 5.87 -10.57
N VAL A 79 8.25 5.85 -10.55
CA VAL A 79 7.39 5.83 -11.74
C VAL A 79 6.19 6.75 -11.54
N ILE A 80 5.71 7.35 -12.63
CA ILE A 80 4.42 8.04 -12.64
C ILE A 80 3.32 6.98 -12.77
N SER A 81 2.43 6.91 -11.77
CA SER A 81 1.36 5.93 -11.73
C SER A 81 0.06 6.59 -11.25
N ALA A 82 -1.07 6.05 -11.72
CA ALA A 82 -2.39 6.51 -11.30
C ALA A 82 -2.74 5.98 -9.91
N ASP A 83 -3.20 6.85 -9.02
CA ASP A 83 -3.79 6.44 -7.75
C ASP A 83 -5.21 5.83 -7.94
N ILE A 84 -5.85 5.43 -6.84
CA ILE A 84 -7.21 4.86 -6.85
C ILE A 84 -8.29 5.83 -7.39
N PHE A 85 -7.99 7.13 -7.48
CA PHE A 85 -8.86 8.16 -8.05
C PHE A 85 -8.49 8.53 -9.49
N GLY A 86 -7.49 7.87 -10.07
CA GLY A 86 -6.99 8.15 -11.42
C GLY A 86 -6.02 9.32 -11.52
N ASN A 87 -5.58 9.91 -10.40
CA ASN A 87 -4.62 11.01 -10.43
C ASN A 87 -3.21 10.47 -10.66
N GLN A 88 -2.48 11.09 -11.59
CA GLN A 88 -1.09 10.73 -11.90
C GLN A 88 -0.15 11.36 -10.88
N ASN A 89 0.57 10.53 -10.12
CA ASN A 89 1.56 10.97 -9.16
C ASN A 89 2.81 10.09 -9.23
N GLN A 90 3.96 10.63 -8.82
CA GLN A 90 5.18 9.85 -8.68
C GLN A 90 5.07 8.93 -7.46
N CYS A 91 5.41 7.66 -7.62
CA CYS A 91 5.52 6.69 -6.55
C CYS A 91 6.70 5.74 -6.78
N ALA A 92 7.06 4.97 -5.75
CA ALA A 92 8.16 4.01 -5.84
C ALA A 92 7.78 2.81 -6.72
N GLN A 93 8.76 2.33 -7.48
CA GLN A 93 8.70 1.07 -8.22
C GLN A 93 9.51 0.01 -7.48
N TRP A 94 8.97 -1.20 -7.44
CA TRP A 94 9.47 -2.33 -6.66
C TRP A 94 9.71 -3.54 -7.54
N ARG A 95 10.70 -4.35 -7.16
CA ARG A 95 10.89 -5.72 -7.66
C ARG A 95 10.65 -6.70 -6.53
N LYS A 96 9.88 -7.75 -6.83
CA LYS A 96 9.65 -8.89 -5.92
C LYS A 96 10.91 -9.75 -5.82
N LEU A 97 11.26 -10.19 -4.60
CA LEU A 97 12.40 -11.06 -4.32
C LEU A 97 12.00 -12.54 -4.29
#